data_AF-A0A8T2YTE7-F1
#
_entry.id   AF-A0A8T2YTE7-F1
#
_cell.length_a   1.000
_cell.length_b   1.000
_cell.length_c   1.000
_cell.angle_alpha   90.00
_cell.angle_beta   90.00
_cell.angle_gamma   90.00
#
_symmetry.space_group_name_H-M   'P 1'
#
loop_
_entity.id
_entity.type
_entity.pdbx_description
1 polymer ?
#
loop_
_entity_poly.entity_id
_entity_poly.type
_entity_poly.pdbx_seq_one_letter_code
_entity_poly.pdbx_strand_id
1 'polypeptide(L)'
;MYSISLDENHGTTLTESLILSSKLEPQGHLVYIAAPISNFHKVEVVVVDVSCGEKETKDLADLNFVPRKDVLACYFGSIEKSPRILTDERGKAVATMSKALEYFLKKAQEDQVLAGAIGLGGTGGTSLISSAFRSLPLGMPKVIVSTVASGRTESYIGTSDMILFPSIVDHICGINGVSRVVLSNAGAAFSGMVVGRLAICRQDCSNNEKFTVGLTMFGVTTPCVNAVKDWQKKAMRPWFSMQLGIQSSRPQWMRIRSLLNLIIADKLNRSPSSKFRVCLPQKGVSAYDAPGKPCYDPEATSTLINEFQRLVQTKDDRQVKVYPCHINDPEFANALVDAFLEISPSHLKDSVVHHT
;
A
#
# COMPACT_ATOMS: atom_id res chain seq x y z
N MET A 1 -37.38 -4.59 26.01
CA MET A 1 -37.03 -4.72 27.44
C MET A 1 -36.20 -5.98 27.59
N TYR A 2 -34.87 -5.85 27.65
CA TYR A 2 -33.96 -6.86 28.21
C TYR A 2 -32.71 -6.12 28.68
N SER A 3 -32.44 -6.24 29.97
CA SER A 3 -31.24 -5.77 30.66
C SER A 3 -30.30 -6.94 30.89
N ILE A 4 -28.99 -6.68 30.96
CA ILE A 4 -28.11 -7.43 31.86
C ILE A 4 -27.24 -6.41 32.59
N SER A 5 -27.56 -6.23 33.87
CA SER A 5 -26.66 -5.60 34.84
C SER A 5 -25.74 -6.67 35.42
N LEU A 6 -24.44 -6.41 35.48
CA LEU A 6 -23.55 -6.95 36.51
C LEU A 6 -22.43 -5.94 36.72
N ASP A 7 -22.57 -5.16 37.78
CA ASP A 7 -21.54 -4.27 38.27
C ASP A 7 -20.70 -5.04 39.29
N GLU A 8 -19.37 -5.02 39.16
CA GLU A 8 -18.50 -4.46 40.20
C GLU A 8 -17.00 -4.66 39.87
N ASN A 9 -16.25 -3.56 40.00
CA ASN A 9 -14.81 -3.48 40.27
C ASN A 9 -13.80 -3.81 39.14
N HIS A 10 -13.43 -2.73 38.43
CA HIS A 10 -12.12 -2.47 37.81
C HIS A 10 -11.58 -3.48 36.78
N GLY A 11 -12.05 -3.38 35.53
CA GLY A 11 -11.31 -3.90 34.38
C GLY A 11 -11.99 -3.70 33.03
N THR A 12 -11.32 -3.00 32.12
CA THR A 12 -11.46 -3.12 30.64
C THR A 12 -12.86 -3.36 30.06
N THR A 13 -13.53 -2.27 29.65
CA THR A 13 -14.75 -2.34 28.81
C THR A 13 -14.58 -1.51 27.53
N LEU A 14 -13.99 -2.14 26.51
CA LEU A 14 -14.17 -1.77 25.10
C LEU A 14 -14.83 -2.95 24.37
N THR A 15 -16.05 -3.25 24.83
CA THR A 15 -17.00 -4.16 24.21
C THR A 15 -18.32 -3.40 24.11
N GLU A 16 -19.16 -3.76 23.14
CA GLU A 16 -20.47 -3.13 22.87
C GLU A 16 -20.42 -1.70 22.26
N SER A 17 -20.24 -1.62 20.93
CA SER A 17 -21.01 -0.73 20.02
C SER A 17 -20.53 -0.83 18.57
N LEU A 18 -20.79 -1.96 17.89
CA LEU A 18 -20.78 -2.02 16.42
C LEU A 18 -22.24 -1.96 15.92
N ILE A 19 -22.89 -0.80 16.11
CA ILE A 19 -24.31 -0.62 15.78
C ILE A 19 -24.47 -0.40 14.27
N LEU A 20 -24.54 -1.51 13.53
CA LEU A 20 -25.07 -1.52 12.16
C LEU A 20 -26.58 -1.29 12.23
N SER A 21 -26.98 -0.03 12.17
CA SER A 21 -28.38 0.39 12.17
C SER A 21 -29.13 -0.19 10.96
N SER A 22 -30.25 -0.86 11.23
CA SER A 22 -31.10 -1.51 10.21
C SER A 22 -31.90 -0.53 9.33
N LYS A 23 -31.46 0.73 9.23
CA LYS A 23 -32.03 1.79 8.38
C LYS A 23 -31.13 2.19 7.20
N LEU A 24 -29.90 1.68 7.14
CA LEU A 24 -28.97 1.96 6.04
C LEU A 24 -29.41 1.20 4.78
N GLU A 25 -29.73 1.93 3.71
CA GLU A 25 -30.00 1.33 2.40
C GLU A 25 -28.71 0.76 1.78
N PRO A 26 -28.80 -0.13 0.78
CA PRO A 26 -27.65 -0.90 0.25
C PRO A 26 -26.45 -0.16 -0.35
N GLN A 27 -26.44 1.17 -0.39
CA GLN A 27 -25.63 1.92 -1.36
C GLN A 27 -24.30 2.43 -0.80
N GLY A 28 -23.50 1.52 -0.24
CA GLY A 28 -22.09 1.76 0.05
C GLY A 28 -21.86 2.78 1.15
N HIS A 29 -21.96 2.33 2.39
CA HIS A 29 -21.64 3.16 3.56
C HIS A 29 -20.30 2.75 4.15
N LEU A 30 -19.48 3.75 4.50
CA LEU A 30 -18.17 3.55 5.12
C LEU A 30 -18.30 3.77 6.63
N VAL A 31 -17.83 2.82 7.43
CA VAL A 31 -17.88 2.91 8.90
C VAL A 31 -16.45 3.14 9.37
N TYR A 32 -16.10 4.39 9.64
CA TYR A 32 -14.74 4.77 9.99
C TYR A 32 -14.54 4.72 11.51
N ILE A 33 -13.34 4.35 11.95
CA ILE A 33 -12.96 4.29 13.37
C ILE A 33 -11.65 5.05 13.55
N ALA A 34 -11.70 6.13 14.34
CA ALA A 34 -10.56 7.00 14.56
C ALA A 34 -10.70 7.72 15.89
N ALA A 35 -9.60 7.82 16.64
CA ALA A 35 -9.39 8.80 17.72
C ALA A 35 -8.07 8.53 18.46
N PRO A 36 -7.67 9.45 19.37
CA PRO A 36 -8.04 10.87 19.39
C PRO A 36 -6.81 11.78 19.48
N ILE A 37 -7.09 13.06 19.32
CA ILE A 37 -6.24 14.14 19.84
C ILE A 37 -6.07 13.95 21.37
N SER A 38 -4.83 14.11 21.83
CA SER A 38 -4.36 14.30 23.22
C SER A 38 -4.67 13.29 24.34
N ASN A 39 -5.59 12.32 24.21
CA ASN A 39 -5.82 11.32 25.28
C ASN A 39 -6.08 9.89 24.76
N PHE A 40 -5.02 9.08 24.67
CA PHE A 40 -4.94 7.77 23.97
C PHE A 40 -5.78 6.61 24.56
N HIS A 41 -6.83 6.83 25.33
CA HIS A 41 -7.62 5.76 25.97
C HIS A 41 -8.97 5.44 25.30
N LYS A 42 -9.45 6.27 24.37
CA LYS A 42 -10.76 6.08 23.72
C LYS A 42 -10.63 6.13 22.21
N VAL A 43 -11.11 5.09 21.52
CA VAL A 43 -11.28 5.13 20.07
C VAL A 43 -12.73 5.52 19.78
N GLU A 44 -12.94 6.47 18.86
CA GLU A 44 -14.22 7.03 18.46
C GLU A 44 -14.59 6.47 17.09
N VAL A 45 -15.87 6.52 16.75
CA VAL A 45 -16.42 5.95 15.53
C VAL A 45 -17.12 7.08 14.79
N VAL A 46 -16.74 7.29 13.53
CA VAL A 46 -17.36 8.28 12.64
C VAL A 46 -17.89 7.54 11.42
N VAL A 47 -19.17 7.69 11.10
CA VAL A 47 -19.77 7.08 9.91
C VAL A 47 -19.62 8.06 8.75
N VAL A 48 -19.09 7.60 7.63
CA VAL A 48 -18.85 8.44 6.44
C VAL A 48 -19.75 7.95 5.31
N ASP A 49 -20.63 8.82 4.83
CA ASP A 49 -21.50 8.50 3.71
C ASP A 49 -20.79 8.73 2.38
N VAL A 50 -20.73 7.68 1.55
CA VAL A 50 -20.19 7.73 0.17
C VAL A 50 -21.26 7.35 -0.86
N SER A 51 -22.54 7.50 -0.50
CA SER A 51 -23.70 7.24 -1.36
C SER A 51 -23.70 8.08 -2.64
N CYS A 52 -23.66 7.40 -3.80
CA CYS A 52 -23.75 8.03 -5.12
C CYS A 52 -25.18 8.17 -5.67
N GLY A 53 -26.21 7.71 -4.95
CA GLY A 53 -27.62 7.77 -5.39
C GLY A 53 -28.28 9.14 -5.17
N GLU A 54 -29.56 9.29 -5.53
CA GLU A 54 -30.28 10.57 -5.36
C GLU A 54 -30.64 10.87 -3.89
N LYS A 55 -30.90 9.84 -3.09
CA LYS A 55 -31.26 9.97 -1.67
C LYS A 55 -30.08 10.49 -0.85
N GLU A 56 -30.36 11.42 0.06
CA GLU A 56 -29.37 11.94 1.02
C GLU A 56 -29.63 11.42 2.42
N THR A 57 -28.62 10.77 2.99
CA THR A 57 -28.58 10.46 4.42
C THR A 57 -28.18 11.74 5.16
N LYS A 58 -29.10 12.29 5.96
CA LYS A 58 -28.87 13.57 6.67
C LYS A 58 -28.29 13.40 8.07
N ASP A 59 -28.56 12.26 8.71
CA ASP A 59 -28.16 11.98 10.08
C ASP A 59 -28.14 10.46 10.35
N LEU A 60 -27.25 10.03 11.24
CA LEU A 60 -27.26 8.73 11.92
C LEU A 60 -27.11 8.98 13.42
N ALA A 61 -28.20 8.70 14.15
CA ALA A 61 -28.31 8.99 15.58
C ALA A 61 -27.11 8.51 16.42
N ASP A 62 -26.80 9.30 17.46
CA ASP A 62 -25.80 9.06 18.52
C ASP A 62 -24.35 8.81 18.06
N LEU A 63 -24.06 8.92 16.76
CA LEU A 63 -22.74 8.73 16.18
C LEU A 63 -22.29 9.98 15.41
N ASN A 64 -20.98 10.24 15.40
CA ASN A 64 -20.43 11.28 14.54
C ASN A 64 -20.66 10.87 13.08
N PHE A 65 -21.34 11.72 12.30
CA PHE A 65 -21.71 11.41 10.92
C PHE A 65 -21.15 12.46 9.95
N VAL A 66 -20.40 12.01 8.95
CA VAL A 66 -19.87 12.83 7.85
C VAL A 66 -20.70 12.56 6.60
N PRO A 67 -21.59 13.48 6.18
CA PRO A 67 -22.38 13.32 4.98
C PRO A 67 -21.51 13.47 3.72
N ARG A 68 -21.94 12.81 2.63
CA ARG A 68 -21.25 12.80 1.33
C ARG A 68 -20.83 14.17 0.77
N LYS A 69 -21.59 15.22 1.09
CA LYS A 69 -21.32 16.60 0.67
C LYS A 69 -20.00 17.12 1.23
N ASP A 70 -19.62 16.71 2.43
CA ASP A 70 -18.43 17.20 3.12
C ASP A 70 -17.19 16.44 2.62
N VAL A 71 -17.35 15.15 2.28
CA VAL A 71 -16.34 14.34 1.55
C VAL A 71 -16.05 14.96 0.17
N LEU A 72 -17.10 15.32 -0.59
CA LEU A 72 -16.95 15.96 -1.90
C LEU A 72 -16.36 17.38 -1.79
N ALA A 73 -16.72 18.16 -0.77
CA ALA A 73 -16.17 19.49 -0.52
C ALA A 73 -14.66 19.45 -0.24
N CYS A 74 -14.16 18.41 0.43
CA CYS A 74 -12.73 18.22 0.62
C CYS A 74 -11.97 18.06 -0.70
N TYR A 75 -12.59 17.46 -1.73
CA TYR A 75 -11.94 17.17 -3.01
C TYR A 75 -12.01 18.32 -4.03
N PHE A 76 -13.15 19.02 -4.10
CA PHE A 76 -13.32 20.15 -5.02
C PHE A 76 -12.87 21.51 -4.44
N GLY A 77 -12.66 21.58 -3.12
CA GLY A 77 -12.45 22.83 -2.39
C GLY A 77 -13.69 23.73 -2.43
N SER A 78 -13.56 24.97 -1.95
CA SER A 78 -14.63 25.98 -1.95
C SER A 78 -14.96 26.56 -3.34
N ILE A 79 -14.74 25.78 -4.41
CA ILE A 79 -14.93 26.22 -5.80
C ILE A 79 -16.40 26.04 -6.20
N GLU A 80 -16.99 27.09 -6.77
CA GLU A 80 -18.39 27.17 -7.23
C GLU A 80 -18.70 26.31 -8.48
N LYS A 81 -18.39 25.01 -8.41
CA LYS A 81 -19.03 24.00 -9.25
C LYS A 81 -19.93 23.16 -8.35
N SER A 82 -21.21 23.53 -8.39
CA SER A 82 -22.36 22.92 -7.74
C SER A 82 -22.14 21.46 -7.29
N PRO A 83 -22.40 21.10 -6.01
CA PRO A 83 -22.44 19.69 -5.58
C PRO A 83 -23.62 18.89 -6.20
N ARG A 84 -24.39 19.52 -7.08
CA ARG A 84 -25.28 18.92 -8.08
C ARG A 84 -24.48 18.95 -9.40
N ILE A 85 -23.94 17.86 -9.93
CA ILE A 85 -24.55 16.55 -10.14
C ILE A 85 -23.41 15.51 -10.17
N LEU A 86 -23.51 14.45 -9.36
CA LEU A 86 -22.84 13.20 -9.71
C LEU A 86 -23.50 12.72 -11.00
N THR A 87 -22.76 12.70 -12.11
CA THR A 87 -23.31 12.38 -13.44
C THR A 87 -24.15 11.10 -13.42
N ASP A 88 -25.30 11.10 -14.11
CA ASP A 88 -26.26 9.98 -14.16
C ASP A 88 -25.61 8.62 -14.53
N GLU A 89 -24.47 8.65 -15.21
CA GLU A 89 -23.54 7.52 -15.27
C GLU A 89 -22.96 7.17 -13.89
N ARG A 90 -23.64 6.23 -13.20
CA ARG A 90 -23.23 5.60 -11.93
C ARG A 90 -21.73 5.26 -11.83
N GLY A 91 -21.09 4.86 -12.93
CA GLY A 91 -19.65 4.59 -12.96
C GLY A 91 -18.76 5.83 -12.75
N LYS A 92 -19.09 6.95 -13.42
CA LYS A 92 -18.39 8.24 -13.24
C LYS A 92 -18.66 8.82 -11.85
N ALA A 93 -19.88 8.67 -11.34
CA ALA A 93 -20.25 9.04 -9.97
C ALA A 93 -19.38 8.29 -8.93
N VAL A 94 -19.31 6.96 -9.03
CA VAL A 94 -18.46 6.11 -8.17
C VAL A 94 -16.98 6.47 -8.28
N ALA A 95 -16.46 6.70 -9.49
CA ALA A 95 -15.07 7.09 -9.69
C ALA A 95 -14.73 8.45 -9.07
N THR A 96 -15.68 9.41 -9.11
CA THR A 96 -15.53 10.74 -8.50
C THR A 96 -15.56 10.65 -6.98
N MET A 97 -16.54 9.94 -6.42
CA MET A 97 -16.66 9.73 -4.98
C MET A 97 -15.47 8.95 -4.40
N SER A 98 -14.95 7.96 -5.15
CA SER A 98 -13.76 7.19 -4.74
C SER A 98 -12.53 8.09 -4.59
N LYS A 99 -12.28 9.02 -5.52
CA LYS A 99 -11.20 10.02 -5.42
C LYS A 99 -11.44 11.02 -4.28
N ALA A 100 -12.69 11.40 -4.05
CA ALA A 100 -13.01 12.30 -2.95
C ALA A 100 -12.78 11.64 -1.58
N LEU A 101 -13.15 10.36 -1.45
CA LEU A 101 -12.83 9.56 -0.27
C LEU A 101 -11.32 9.36 -0.09
N GLU A 102 -10.58 9.11 -1.17
CA GLU A 102 -9.11 9.01 -1.15
C GLU A 102 -8.47 10.27 -0.56
N TYR A 103 -8.89 11.46 -1.02
CA TYR A 103 -8.40 12.74 -0.52
C TYR A 103 -8.80 12.99 0.95
N PHE A 104 -10.05 12.67 1.32
CA PHE A 104 -10.55 12.78 2.69
C PHE A 104 -9.74 11.90 3.67
N LEU A 105 -9.51 10.62 3.31
CA LEU A 105 -8.73 9.68 4.13
C LEU A 105 -7.25 10.08 4.20
N LYS A 106 -6.67 10.59 3.11
CA LYS A 106 -5.29 11.10 3.10
C LYS A 106 -5.14 12.29 4.03
N LYS A 107 -6.07 13.25 4.03
CA LYS A 107 -6.07 14.37 4.98
C LYS A 107 -6.19 13.90 6.43
N ALA A 108 -7.13 12.99 6.72
CA ALA A 108 -7.26 12.38 8.06
C ALA A 108 -6.01 11.59 8.52
N GLN A 109 -5.22 11.07 7.57
CA GLN A 109 -3.93 10.45 7.85
C GLN A 109 -2.82 11.49 8.07
N GLU A 110 -2.78 12.57 7.28
CA GLU A 110 -1.84 13.69 7.46
C GLU A 110 -2.05 14.37 8.82
N ASP A 111 -3.30 14.58 9.23
CA ASP A 111 -3.71 15.08 10.55
C ASP A 111 -3.48 14.06 11.70
N GLN A 112 -2.94 12.87 11.41
CA GLN A 112 -2.67 11.76 12.35
C GLN A 112 -3.87 11.26 13.18
N VAL A 113 -5.10 11.57 12.77
CA VAL A 113 -6.32 11.12 13.49
C VAL A 113 -6.75 9.70 13.11
N LEU A 114 -6.41 9.22 11.90
CA LEU A 114 -6.88 7.95 11.37
C LEU A 114 -6.21 6.72 12.03
N ALA A 115 -6.98 5.94 12.80
CA ALA A 115 -6.52 4.70 13.42
C ALA A 115 -6.66 3.47 12.50
N GLY A 116 -7.68 3.45 11.64
CA GLY A 116 -7.94 2.44 10.62
C GLY A 116 -9.26 2.71 9.90
N ALA A 117 -9.59 1.93 8.86
CA ALA A 117 -10.86 2.07 8.16
C ALA A 117 -11.54 0.72 7.85
N ILE A 118 -12.87 0.65 8.08
CA ILE A 118 -13.71 -0.48 7.67
C ILE A 118 -14.84 -0.01 6.75
N GLY A 119 -15.17 -0.81 5.74
CA GLY A 119 -16.23 -0.53 4.78
C GLY A 119 -17.09 -1.74 4.50
N LEU A 120 -18.26 -1.50 3.90
CA LEU A 120 -19.10 -2.55 3.32
C LEU A 120 -19.59 -2.13 1.93
N GLY A 121 -19.79 -3.11 1.05
CA GLY A 121 -20.46 -2.84 -0.23
C GLY A 121 -20.48 -4.01 -1.19
N GLY A 122 -21.42 -3.97 -2.14
CA GLY A 122 -21.43 -4.84 -3.31
C GLY A 122 -20.25 -4.54 -4.25
N THR A 123 -20.29 -5.04 -5.49
CA THR A 123 -19.23 -4.83 -6.50
C THR A 123 -18.85 -3.36 -6.66
N GLY A 124 -19.84 -2.46 -6.75
CA GLY A 124 -19.63 -1.01 -6.90
C GLY A 124 -19.04 -0.35 -5.65
N GLY A 125 -19.58 -0.66 -4.47
CA GLY A 125 -19.08 -0.12 -3.19
C GLY A 125 -17.69 -0.63 -2.85
N THR A 126 -17.41 -1.91 -3.09
CA THR A 126 -16.07 -2.50 -2.96
C THR A 126 -15.08 -1.79 -3.89
N SER A 127 -15.45 -1.52 -5.15
CA SER A 127 -14.61 -0.76 -6.08
C SER A 127 -14.32 0.68 -5.61
N LEU A 128 -15.35 1.37 -5.08
CA LEU A 128 -15.24 2.73 -4.53
C LEU A 128 -14.27 2.78 -3.35
N ILE A 129 -14.50 1.94 -2.34
CA ILE A 129 -13.78 1.95 -1.06
C ILE A 129 -12.36 1.41 -1.26
N SER A 130 -12.18 0.34 -2.03
CA SER A 130 -10.86 -0.28 -2.22
C SER A 130 -9.84 0.67 -2.86
N SER A 131 -10.23 1.50 -3.82
CA SER A 131 -9.27 2.46 -4.39
C SER A 131 -8.79 3.49 -3.38
N ALA A 132 -9.69 4.01 -2.54
CA ALA A 132 -9.34 4.94 -1.48
C ALA A 132 -8.49 4.26 -0.37
N PHE A 133 -8.84 3.03 0.03
CA PHE A 133 -8.10 2.27 1.03
C PHE A 133 -6.68 1.91 0.59
N ARG A 134 -6.44 1.65 -0.70
CA ARG A 134 -5.08 1.40 -1.23
C ARG A 134 -4.13 2.59 -1.11
N SER A 135 -4.63 3.81 -0.94
CA SER A 135 -3.79 5.00 -0.71
C SER A 135 -3.24 5.08 0.72
N LEU A 136 -3.83 4.33 1.66
CA LEU A 136 -3.44 4.34 3.07
C LEU A 136 -2.15 3.52 3.30
N PRO A 137 -1.27 3.94 4.24
CA PRO A 137 -0.01 3.25 4.53
C PRO A 137 -0.19 1.76 4.90
N LEU A 138 0.76 0.92 4.48
CA LEU A 138 0.83 -0.48 4.90
C LEU A 138 0.92 -0.59 6.44
N GLY A 139 0.28 -1.62 7.02
CA GLY A 139 0.20 -1.83 8.47
C GLY A 139 -0.92 -1.07 9.17
N MET A 140 -1.56 -0.09 8.52
CA MET A 140 -2.82 0.48 9.00
C MET A 140 -3.98 -0.50 8.72
N PRO A 141 -4.88 -0.80 9.68
CA PRO A 141 -6.01 -1.71 9.45
C PRO A 141 -6.97 -1.22 8.36
N LYS A 142 -7.21 -2.05 7.33
CA LYS A 142 -8.12 -1.77 6.21
C LYS A 142 -8.97 -3.02 5.94
N VAL A 143 -10.27 -2.95 6.20
CA VAL A 143 -11.18 -4.10 6.10
C VAL A 143 -12.40 -3.74 5.24
N ILE A 144 -12.78 -4.59 4.27
CA ILE A 144 -14.02 -4.40 3.51
C ILE A 144 -14.87 -5.68 3.58
N VAL A 145 -16.11 -5.56 4.04
CA VAL A 145 -17.10 -6.64 3.92
C VAL A 145 -17.75 -6.57 2.54
N SER A 146 -17.50 -7.57 1.71
CA SER A 146 -17.77 -7.54 0.27
C SER A 146 -18.50 -8.79 -0.23
N THR A 147 -19.48 -8.61 -1.12
CA THR A 147 -20.10 -9.73 -1.85
C THR A 147 -19.16 -10.35 -2.88
N VAL A 148 -18.12 -9.62 -3.32
CA VAL A 148 -17.17 -10.06 -4.35
C VAL A 148 -15.80 -10.47 -3.79
N ALA A 149 -15.69 -10.69 -2.47
CA ALA A 149 -14.46 -11.20 -1.85
C ALA A 149 -14.09 -12.61 -2.37
N SER A 150 -15.08 -13.45 -2.69
CA SER A 150 -14.88 -14.77 -3.29
C SER A 150 -14.88 -14.67 -4.82
N GLY A 151 -13.83 -14.07 -5.39
CA GLY A 151 -13.71 -13.84 -6.83
C GLY A 151 -12.33 -13.31 -7.23
N ARG A 152 -12.25 -12.57 -8.36
CA ARG A 152 -11.00 -11.91 -8.76
C ARG A 152 -10.80 -10.62 -7.94
N THR A 153 -9.97 -10.69 -6.92
CA THR A 153 -9.75 -9.61 -5.94
C THR A 153 -8.54 -8.72 -6.23
N GLU A 154 -7.70 -9.09 -7.21
CA GLU A 154 -6.50 -8.36 -7.65
C GLU A 154 -6.77 -6.87 -7.93
N SER A 155 -7.88 -6.55 -8.60
CA SER A 155 -8.31 -5.18 -8.92
C SER A 155 -8.83 -4.37 -7.72
N TYR A 156 -9.04 -5.00 -6.56
CA TYR A 156 -9.44 -4.36 -5.31
C TYR A 156 -8.26 -4.25 -4.34
N ILE A 157 -7.56 -5.35 -4.06
CA ILE A 157 -6.45 -5.37 -3.08
C ILE A 157 -5.17 -4.76 -3.68
N GLY A 158 -4.88 -5.02 -4.96
CA GLY A 158 -3.62 -4.63 -5.59
C GLY A 158 -2.40 -5.18 -4.82
N THR A 159 -1.50 -4.30 -4.40
CA THR A 159 -0.33 -4.61 -3.56
C THR A 159 -0.49 -4.14 -2.11
N SER A 160 -1.73 -3.89 -1.65
CA SER A 160 -2.01 -3.49 -0.27
C SER A 160 -2.28 -4.69 0.65
N ASP A 161 -2.15 -4.45 1.94
CA ASP A 161 -2.52 -5.31 3.07
C ASP A 161 -4.03 -5.24 3.43
N MET A 162 -4.87 -4.88 2.46
CA MET A 162 -6.33 -4.79 2.64
C MET A 162 -6.98 -6.17 2.76
N ILE A 163 -7.86 -6.34 3.74
CA ILE A 163 -8.58 -7.59 3.98
C ILE A 163 -10.01 -7.49 3.44
N LEU A 164 -10.41 -8.46 2.61
CA LEU A 164 -11.79 -8.60 2.14
C LEU A 164 -12.50 -9.72 2.91
N PHE A 165 -13.51 -9.38 3.71
CA PHE A 165 -14.40 -10.35 4.35
C PHE A 165 -15.55 -10.70 3.40
N PRO A 166 -15.77 -11.99 3.07
CA PRO A 166 -16.95 -12.40 2.30
C PRO A 166 -18.23 -12.09 3.08
N SER A 167 -19.18 -11.37 2.47
CA SER A 167 -20.47 -11.08 3.12
C SER A 167 -21.39 -12.30 3.24
N ILE A 168 -21.07 -13.40 2.52
CA ILE A 168 -21.82 -14.66 2.37
C ILE A 168 -23.18 -14.49 1.69
N VAL A 169 -24.03 -13.63 2.23
CA VAL A 169 -25.31 -13.22 1.66
C VAL A 169 -25.18 -11.85 1.01
N ASP A 170 -26.10 -11.53 0.10
CA ASP A 170 -26.18 -10.18 -0.43
C ASP A 170 -26.79 -9.23 0.62
N HIS A 171 -25.95 -8.37 1.18
CA HIS A 171 -26.36 -7.34 2.15
C HIS A 171 -27.21 -6.25 1.49
N ILE A 172 -27.29 -6.22 0.16
CA ILE A 172 -28.24 -5.37 -0.58
C ILE A 172 -29.70 -5.76 -0.28
N CYS A 173 -29.96 -6.98 0.23
CA CYS A 173 -31.28 -7.41 0.67
C CYS A 173 -31.52 -7.24 2.19
N GLY A 174 -30.65 -6.50 2.90
CA GLY A 174 -30.84 -6.12 4.31
C GLY A 174 -30.15 -7.02 5.35
N ILE A 175 -30.33 -6.67 6.62
CA ILE A 175 -29.71 -7.39 7.75
C ILE A 175 -30.57 -8.61 8.12
N ASN A 176 -30.00 -9.80 7.97
CA ASN A 176 -30.59 -11.08 8.35
C ASN A 176 -29.67 -11.78 9.39
N GLY A 177 -30.07 -12.97 9.85
CA GLY A 177 -29.30 -13.71 10.87
C GLY A 177 -27.86 -14.02 10.44
N VAL A 178 -27.63 -14.32 9.16
CA VAL A 178 -26.30 -14.63 8.61
C VAL A 178 -25.46 -13.37 8.49
N SER A 179 -25.98 -12.30 7.88
CA SER A 179 -25.23 -11.05 7.74
C SER A 179 -24.91 -10.40 9.08
N ARG A 180 -25.77 -10.53 10.10
CA ARG A 180 -25.47 -10.10 11.48
C ARG A 180 -24.20 -10.75 12.02
N VAL A 181 -24.06 -12.08 11.89
CA VAL A 181 -22.88 -12.82 12.38
C VAL A 181 -21.63 -12.42 11.60
N VAL A 182 -21.71 -12.38 10.27
CA VAL A 182 -20.58 -12.01 9.40
C VAL A 182 -20.08 -10.59 9.68
N LEU A 183 -20.99 -9.62 9.79
CA LEU A 183 -20.67 -8.23 10.08
C LEU A 183 -20.11 -8.05 11.50
N SER A 184 -20.67 -8.75 12.49
CA SER A 184 -20.15 -8.77 13.88
C SER A 184 -18.72 -9.30 13.93
N ASN A 185 -18.44 -10.42 13.25
CA ASN A 185 -17.09 -11.00 13.18
C ASN A 185 -16.10 -10.04 12.48
N ALA A 186 -16.49 -9.41 11.38
CA ALA A 186 -15.64 -8.46 10.67
C ALA A 186 -15.32 -7.21 11.52
N GLY A 187 -16.31 -6.66 12.23
CA GLY A 187 -16.10 -5.52 13.13
C GLY A 187 -15.27 -5.87 14.37
N ALA A 188 -15.45 -7.06 14.96
CA ALA A 188 -14.63 -7.54 16.06
C ALA A 188 -13.17 -7.77 15.64
N ALA A 189 -12.93 -8.39 14.49
CA ALA A 189 -11.59 -8.56 13.93
C ALA A 189 -10.91 -7.21 13.66
N PHE A 190 -11.62 -6.27 13.05
CA PHE A 190 -11.11 -4.92 12.79
C PHE A 190 -10.82 -4.15 14.08
N SER A 191 -11.69 -4.22 15.08
CA SER A 191 -11.45 -3.64 16.41
C SER A 191 -10.18 -4.20 17.05
N GLY A 192 -9.99 -5.52 17.01
CA GLY A 192 -8.76 -6.18 17.48
C GLY A 192 -7.50 -5.71 16.76
N MET A 193 -7.55 -5.53 15.43
CA MET A 193 -6.43 -4.97 14.65
C MET A 193 -6.10 -3.53 15.07
N VAL A 194 -7.10 -2.68 15.27
CA VAL A 194 -6.91 -1.28 15.70
C VAL A 194 -6.34 -1.20 17.11
N VAL A 195 -6.93 -1.92 18.07
CA VAL A 195 -6.48 -1.95 19.47
C VAL A 195 -5.06 -2.54 19.58
N GLY A 196 -4.79 -3.66 18.90
CA GLY A 196 -3.48 -4.29 18.87
C GLY A 196 -2.39 -3.38 18.30
N ARG A 197 -2.66 -2.72 17.17
CA ARG A 197 -1.74 -1.73 16.59
C ARG A 197 -1.49 -0.55 17.55
N LEU A 198 -2.55 0.01 18.13
CA LEU A 198 -2.44 1.13 19.08
C LEU A 198 -1.74 0.75 20.39
N ALA A 199 -1.69 -0.53 20.76
CA ALA A 199 -0.92 -1.02 21.90
C ALA A 199 0.57 -1.14 21.56
N ILE A 200 0.92 -1.70 20.40
CA ILE A 200 2.31 -1.84 19.93
C ILE A 200 2.97 -0.46 19.75
N CYS A 201 2.28 0.49 19.11
CA CYS A 201 2.79 1.86 18.93
C CYS A 201 3.06 2.63 20.24
N ARG A 202 2.65 2.13 21.41
CA ARG A 202 3.01 2.70 22.74
C ARG A 202 4.28 2.11 23.32
N GLN A 203 4.69 0.91 22.88
CA GLN A 203 5.83 0.18 23.43
C GLN A 203 7.13 0.45 22.66
N ASP A 204 7.04 0.69 21.35
CA ASP A 204 8.21 0.82 20.46
C ASP A 204 9.01 2.14 20.58
N CYS A 205 8.68 3.03 21.54
CA CYS A 205 9.41 4.29 21.75
C CYS A 205 10.87 4.16 22.24
N SER A 206 11.44 2.94 22.26
CA SER A 206 12.75 2.65 22.89
C SER A 206 13.68 1.71 22.12
N ASN A 207 13.43 1.40 20.84
CA ASN A 207 14.31 0.53 20.05
C ASN A 207 14.89 1.19 18.80
N ASN A 208 16.17 0.94 18.53
CA ASN A 208 16.85 1.31 17.28
C ASN A 208 16.18 0.61 16.09
N GLU A 209 15.32 1.32 15.35
CA GLU A 209 14.68 0.80 14.15
C GLU A 209 15.73 0.41 13.08
N LYS A 210 15.86 -0.89 12.83
CA LYS A 210 16.73 -1.40 11.76
C LYS A 210 16.02 -1.22 10.42
N PHE A 211 16.46 -0.25 9.61
CA PHE A 211 15.83 0.01 8.31
C PHE A 211 15.77 -1.24 7.42
N THR A 212 14.60 -1.46 6.81
CA THR A 212 14.35 -2.54 5.86
C THR A 212 14.89 -2.18 4.48
N VAL A 213 15.49 -3.15 3.77
CA VAL A 213 15.87 -2.99 2.35
C VAL A 213 14.99 -3.88 1.47
N GLY A 214 14.35 -3.27 0.47
CA GLY A 214 13.62 -4.00 -0.56
C GLY A 214 14.57 -4.50 -1.66
N LEU A 215 14.45 -5.76 -2.04
CA LEU A 215 15.19 -6.37 -3.15
C LEU A 215 14.21 -6.86 -4.22
N THR A 216 14.50 -6.59 -5.49
CA THR A 216 13.76 -7.19 -6.62
C THR A 216 14.47 -8.47 -7.06
N MET A 217 13.71 -9.54 -7.34
CA MET A 217 14.27 -10.85 -7.67
C MET A 217 13.52 -11.51 -8.82
N PHE A 218 14.26 -12.24 -9.65
CA PHE A 218 13.73 -13.16 -10.64
C PHE A 218 14.57 -14.44 -10.63
N GLY A 219 14.03 -15.58 -11.08
CA GLY A 219 14.73 -16.87 -11.03
C GLY A 219 16.09 -16.91 -11.75
N VAL A 220 16.35 -15.95 -12.64
CA VAL A 220 17.62 -15.80 -13.38
C VAL A 220 18.66 -14.90 -12.70
N THR A 221 18.28 -14.22 -11.62
CA THR A 221 19.13 -13.33 -10.80
C THR A 221 19.24 -13.80 -9.34
N THR A 222 18.67 -14.96 -9.01
CA THR A 222 18.70 -15.54 -7.65
C THR A 222 20.09 -15.66 -7.03
N PRO A 223 21.18 -16.04 -7.74
CA PRO A 223 22.53 -16.05 -7.18
C PRO A 223 22.96 -14.68 -6.65
N CYS A 224 22.78 -13.62 -7.45
CA CYS A 224 23.07 -12.24 -7.05
C CYS A 224 22.28 -11.83 -5.79
N VAL A 225 20.97 -12.05 -5.81
CA VAL A 225 20.08 -11.65 -4.69
C VAL A 225 20.41 -12.41 -3.41
N ASN A 226 20.77 -13.68 -3.48
CA ASN A 226 21.19 -14.46 -2.32
C ASN A 226 22.52 -13.94 -1.73
N ALA A 227 23.50 -13.60 -2.56
CA ALA A 227 24.77 -13.03 -2.08
C ALA A 227 24.56 -11.67 -1.37
N VAL A 228 23.76 -10.76 -1.94
CA VAL A 228 23.38 -9.48 -1.30
C VAL A 228 22.61 -9.72 0.01
N LYS A 229 21.69 -10.69 0.03
CA LYS A 229 20.92 -11.07 1.22
C LYS A 229 21.79 -11.65 2.34
N ASP A 230 22.82 -12.43 2.01
CA ASP A 230 23.72 -13.00 3.01
C ASP A 230 24.63 -11.94 3.64
N TRP A 231 24.98 -10.87 2.91
CA TRP A 231 25.53 -9.65 3.53
C TRP A 231 24.52 -8.98 4.48
N GLN A 232 23.26 -8.80 4.07
CA GLN A 232 22.22 -8.18 4.92
C GLN A 232 21.93 -8.97 6.20
N LYS A 233 22.00 -10.31 6.16
CA LYS A 233 21.90 -11.16 7.36
C LYS A 233 23.02 -10.89 8.36
N LYS A 234 24.27 -10.75 7.89
CA LYS A 234 25.43 -10.40 8.74
C LYS A 234 25.24 -9.02 9.38
N ALA A 235 24.68 -8.07 8.63
CA ALA A 235 24.28 -6.75 9.15
C ALA A 235 22.97 -6.75 9.97
N MET A 236 22.36 -7.93 10.23
CA MET A 236 21.12 -8.13 10.99
C MET A 236 19.92 -7.26 10.54
N ARG A 237 19.77 -6.99 9.25
CA ARG A 237 18.75 -6.05 8.74
C ARG A 237 17.49 -6.78 8.21
N PRO A 238 16.27 -6.28 8.46
CA PRO A 238 15.07 -6.81 7.82
C PRO A 238 15.10 -6.56 6.29
N TRP A 239 14.48 -7.46 5.53
CA TRP A 239 14.47 -7.42 4.06
C TRP A 239 13.19 -8.06 3.51
N PHE A 240 12.81 -7.70 2.28
CA PHE A 240 11.70 -8.31 1.55
C PHE A 240 12.06 -8.47 0.06
N SER A 241 11.64 -9.58 -0.56
CA SER A 241 11.77 -9.79 -2.00
C SER A 241 10.46 -9.56 -2.74
N MET A 242 10.46 -8.71 -3.76
CA MET A 242 9.34 -8.62 -4.71
C MET A 242 9.73 -9.24 -6.05
N GLN A 243 8.96 -10.24 -6.49
CA GLN A 243 9.09 -10.81 -7.84
C GLN A 243 8.13 -10.10 -8.79
N LEU A 244 8.67 -9.40 -9.79
CA LEU A 244 7.89 -8.73 -10.82
C LEU A 244 7.43 -9.74 -11.87
N GLY A 245 6.11 -9.95 -11.95
CA GLY A 245 5.47 -10.94 -12.83
C GLY A 245 5.43 -10.57 -14.31
N ILE A 246 6.56 -10.26 -14.93
CA ILE A 246 6.65 -9.98 -16.38
C ILE A 246 7.11 -11.24 -17.11
N GLN A 247 6.14 -11.99 -17.67
CA GLN A 247 6.41 -12.99 -18.71
C GLN A 247 6.31 -12.31 -20.08
N SER A 248 7.39 -12.36 -20.88
CA SER A 248 7.43 -11.79 -22.23
C SER A 248 8.18 -12.71 -23.19
N SER A 249 7.64 -12.90 -24.40
CA SER A 249 8.20 -13.78 -25.44
C SER A 249 9.24 -13.08 -26.32
N ARG A 250 10.02 -13.84 -27.10
CA ARG A 250 11.30 -13.42 -27.71
C ARG A 250 11.32 -12.40 -28.89
N PRO A 251 10.26 -12.03 -29.63
CA PRO A 251 10.44 -11.28 -30.90
C PRO A 251 10.94 -9.82 -30.85
N GLN A 252 10.75 -9.03 -29.78
CA GLN A 252 10.88 -7.55 -29.84
C GLN A 252 11.91 -6.90 -28.89
N TRP A 253 12.85 -7.69 -28.35
CA TRP A 253 13.65 -7.27 -27.18
C TRP A 253 14.55 -6.04 -27.38
N MET A 254 15.11 -5.80 -28.58
CA MET A 254 15.92 -4.59 -28.82
C MET A 254 15.10 -3.30 -28.73
N ARG A 255 13.92 -3.23 -29.37
CA ARG A 255 13.03 -2.05 -29.27
C ARG A 255 12.50 -1.85 -27.85
N ILE A 256 12.18 -2.93 -27.16
CA ILE A 256 11.72 -2.89 -25.76
C ILE A 256 12.84 -2.41 -24.82
N ARG A 257 14.10 -2.82 -25.03
CA ARG A 257 15.25 -2.41 -24.21
C ARG A 257 15.51 -0.90 -24.26
N SER A 258 15.55 -0.28 -25.45
CA SER A 258 15.75 1.18 -25.52
C SER A 258 14.57 1.98 -24.98
N LEU A 259 13.32 1.50 -25.16
CA LEU A 259 12.16 2.10 -24.49
C LEU A 259 12.24 1.96 -22.96
N LEU A 260 12.72 0.82 -22.44
CA LEU A 260 12.95 0.61 -21.01
C LEU A 260 14.02 1.57 -20.48
N ASN A 261 15.13 1.73 -21.20
CA ASN A 261 16.22 2.66 -20.86
C ASN A 261 15.71 4.10 -20.77
N LEU A 262 14.93 4.53 -21.76
CA LEU A 262 14.28 5.85 -21.77
C LEU A 262 13.33 6.04 -20.57
N ILE A 263 12.48 5.05 -20.26
CA ILE A 263 11.56 5.12 -19.12
C ILE A 263 12.30 5.16 -17.77
N ILE A 264 13.36 4.37 -17.60
CA ILE A 264 14.14 4.35 -16.36
C ILE A 264 14.93 5.66 -16.22
N ALA A 265 15.61 6.12 -17.28
CA ALA A 265 16.38 7.35 -17.25
C ALA A 265 15.49 8.59 -17.03
N ASP A 266 14.33 8.67 -17.66
CA ASP A 266 13.33 9.72 -17.41
C ASP A 266 12.89 9.74 -15.94
N LYS A 267 12.55 8.59 -15.35
CA LYS A 267 12.21 8.48 -13.92
C LYS A 267 13.35 8.92 -12.99
N LEU A 268 14.60 8.52 -13.28
CA LEU A 268 15.78 8.93 -12.51
C LEU A 268 16.08 10.44 -12.66
N ASN A 269 15.86 11.00 -13.85
CA ASN A 269 16.07 12.42 -14.12
C ASN A 269 15.01 13.31 -13.48
N ARG A 270 13.75 12.85 -13.38
CA ARG A 270 12.66 13.56 -12.67
C ARG A 270 12.82 13.67 -11.15
N SER A 271 13.82 13.00 -10.56
CA SER A 271 14.09 13.00 -9.11
C SER A 271 15.40 13.74 -8.78
N PRO A 272 15.46 15.08 -8.91
CA PRO A 272 16.73 15.83 -8.89
C PRO A 272 17.45 15.82 -7.53
N SER A 273 16.72 15.65 -6.43
CA SER A 273 17.24 15.62 -5.06
C SER A 273 17.61 14.22 -4.54
N SER A 274 17.29 13.16 -5.30
CA SER A 274 17.51 11.78 -4.86
C SER A 274 18.92 11.28 -5.22
N LYS A 275 19.63 10.71 -4.23
CA LYS A 275 20.91 10.02 -4.45
C LYS A 275 20.66 8.66 -5.10
N PHE A 276 21.50 8.26 -6.06
CA PHE A 276 21.46 6.91 -6.61
C PHE A 276 22.80 6.41 -7.12
N ARG A 277 22.89 5.08 -7.25
CA ARG A 277 23.91 4.36 -8.00
C ARG A 277 23.22 3.39 -8.95
N VAL A 278 23.50 3.48 -10.24
CA VAL A 278 23.12 2.48 -11.23
C VAL A 278 24.35 1.61 -11.47
N CYS A 279 24.31 0.35 -11.03
CA CYS A 279 25.41 -0.60 -11.24
C CYS A 279 25.06 -1.52 -12.42
N LEU A 280 25.93 -1.57 -13.43
CA LEU A 280 25.69 -2.31 -14.67
C LEU A 280 26.75 -3.42 -14.84
N PRO A 281 26.35 -4.70 -14.97
CA PRO A 281 27.27 -5.81 -15.19
C PRO A 281 27.60 -5.95 -16.69
N GLN A 282 28.87 -5.82 -17.05
CA GLN A 282 29.32 -5.82 -18.45
C GLN A 282 29.24 -7.19 -19.13
N LYS A 283 29.38 -8.29 -18.38
CA LYS A 283 29.41 -9.66 -18.95
C LYS A 283 28.03 -10.29 -19.15
N GLY A 284 26.96 -9.61 -18.73
CA GLY A 284 25.57 -10.06 -18.95
C GLY A 284 24.65 -9.84 -17.75
N VAL A 285 23.35 -9.74 -18.02
CA VAL A 285 22.31 -9.28 -17.10
C VAL A 285 21.39 -10.38 -16.55
N SER A 286 21.63 -11.65 -16.88
CA SER A 286 20.84 -12.79 -16.37
C SER A 286 21.58 -14.12 -16.49
N ALA A 287 21.14 -15.16 -15.76
CA ALA A 287 21.66 -16.53 -15.90
C ALA A 287 21.52 -17.15 -17.32
N TYR A 288 20.70 -16.58 -18.21
CA TYR A 288 20.59 -16.99 -19.61
C TYR A 288 21.40 -16.09 -20.57
N ASP A 289 21.98 -15.01 -20.07
CA ASP A 289 22.80 -14.04 -20.79
C ASP A 289 24.24 -14.14 -20.26
N ALA A 290 24.91 -15.22 -20.65
CA ALA A 290 26.29 -15.55 -20.30
C ALA A 290 26.87 -16.47 -21.40
N PRO A 291 28.19 -16.52 -21.61
CA PRO A 291 28.80 -17.31 -22.68
C PRO A 291 28.25 -18.74 -22.80
N GLY A 292 27.77 -19.10 -24.00
CA GLY A 292 27.16 -20.41 -24.27
C GLY A 292 25.70 -20.57 -23.82
N LYS A 293 25.02 -19.51 -23.36
CA LYS A 293 23.60 -19.55 -22.96
C LYS A 293 22.65 -18.99 -24.03
N PRO A 294 21.35 -19.39 -24.05
CA PRO A 294 20.43 -19.09 -25.16
C PRO A 294 19.98 -17.63 -25.32
N CYS A 295 20.41 -16.71 -24.46
CA CYS A 295 20.11 -15.28 -24.53
C CYS A 295 21.39 -14.42 -24.42
N TYR A 296 22.57 -15.01 -24.61
CA TYR A 296 23.83 -14.29 -24.54
C TYR A 296 23.97 -13.32 -25.72
N ASP A 297 24.00 -12.03 -25.40
CA ASP A 297 24.09 -10.96 -26.40
C ASP A 297 24.98 -9.83 -25.85
N PRO A 298 26.31 -9.90 -26.08
CA PRO A 298 27.24 -8.89 -25.61
C PRO A 298 27.09 -7.55 -26.35
N GLU A 299 26.58 -7.55 -27.59
CA GLU A 299 26.33 -6.33 -28.37
C GLU A 299 25.13 -5.56 -27.79
N ALA A 300 24.02 -6.25 -27.52
CA ALA A 300 22.87 -5.62 -26.89
C ALA A 300 23.13 -5.24 -25.42
N THR A 301 23.99 -5.97 -24.70
CA THR A 301 24.46 -5.58 -23.36
C THR A 301 25.32 -4.31 -23.42
N SER A 302 26.23 -4.22 -24.38
CA SER A 302 27.03 -3.00 -24.61
C SER A 302 26.17 -1.81 -25.02
N THR A 303 25.18 -2.03 -25.89
CA THR A 303 24.20 -1.02 -26.29
C THR A 303 23.37 -0.51 -25.11
N LEU A 304 22.91 -1.42 -24.24
CA LEU A 304 22.19 -1.09 -23.00
C LEU A 304 23.02 -0.17 -22.11
N ILE A 305 24.30 -0.51 -21.89
CA ILE A 305 25.22 0.25 -21.03
C ILE A 305 25.48 1.66 -21.61
N ASN A 306 25.83 1.74 -22.90
CA ASN A 306 26.12 2.99 -23.58
C ASN A 306 24.90 3.92 -23.59
N GLU A 307 23.70 3.38 -23.80
CA GLU A 307 22.46 4.16 -23.77
C GLU A 307 22.15 4.68 -22.34
N PHE A 308 22.34 3.86 -21.31
CA PHE A 308 22.18 4.30 -19.91
C PHE A 308 23.15 5.43 -19.55
N GLN A 309 24.43 5.31 -19.90
CA GLN A 309 25.44 6.34 -19.66
C GLN A 309 25.13 7.66 -20.39
N ARG A 310 24.48 7.59 -21.55
CA ARG A 310 24.08 8.77 -22.34
C ARG A 310 22.80 9.45 -21.82
N LEU A 311 21.84 8.68 -21.31
CA LEU A 311 20.51 9.19 -20.92
C LEU A 311 20.42 9.66 -19.46
N VAL A 312 21.19 9.06 -18.54
CA VAL A 312 21.13 9.37 -17.12
C VAL A 312 22.00 10.58 -16.79
N GLN A 313 21.40 11.63 -16.23
CA GLN A 313 22.15 12.80 -15.77
C GLN A 313 22.92 12.45 -14.48
N THR A 314 24.24 12.51 -14.55
CA THR A 314 25.15 12.20 -13.44
C THR A 314 25.61 13.45 -12.69
N LYS A 315 25.90 13.27 -11.39
CA LYS A 315 26.48 14.24 -10.43
C LYS A 315 27.25 13.44 -9.37
N ASP A 316 27.93 14.08 -8.43
CA ASP A 316 28.69 13.39 -7.37
C ASP A 316 27.85 12.34 -6.60
N ASP A 317 26.61 12.71 -6.26
CA ASP A 317 25.62 11.85 -5.59
C ASP A 317 24.77 10.97 -6.54
N ARG A 318 24.96 11.05 -7.86
CA ARG A 318 24.18 10.35 -8.89
C ARG A 318 25.09 9.75 -9.95
N GLN A 319 25.42 8.46 -9.84
CA GLN A 319 26.43 7.83 -10.71
C GLN A 319 25.90 6.58 -11.43
N VAL A 320 26.42 6.35 -12.63
CA VAL A 320 26.29 5.08 -13.37
C VAL A 320 27.67 4.41 -13.36
N LYS A 321 27.80 3.28 -12.66
CA LYS A 321 29.03 2.50 -12.54
C LYS A 321 28.91 1.22 -13.36
N VAL A 322 29.90 0.94 -14.20
CA VAL A 322 29.98 -0.29 -15.01
C VAL A 322 31.04 -1.20 -14.40
N TYR A 323 30.72 -2.48 -14.23
CA TYR A 323 31.61 -3.45 -13.62
C TYR A 323 31.94 -4.60 -14.59
N PRO A 324 33.21 -5.04 -14.68
CA PRO A 324 33.66 -6.07 -15.63
C PRO A 324 33.31 -7.51 -15.18
N CYS A 325 32.09 -7.70 -14.68
CA CYS A 325 31.55 -8.95 -14.16
C CYS A 325 30.13 -9.20 -14.71
N HIS A 326 29.62 -10.41 -14.49
CA HIS A 326 28.25 -10.84 -14.78
C HIS A 326 27.36 -10.55 -13.58
N ILE A 327 26.04 -10.38 -13.79
CA ILE A 327 25.12 -10.05 -12.70
C ILE A 327 25.16 -11.05 -11.52
N ASN A 328 25.44 -12.32 -11.80
CA ASN A 328 25.46 -13.40 -10.81
C ASN A 328 26.86 -13.70 -10.25
N ASP A 329 27.88 -12.93 -10.64
CA ASP A 329 29.21 -13.01 -10.05
C ASP A 329 29.19 -12.43 -8.61
N PRO A 330 29.81 -13.08 -7.60
CA PRO A 330 29.83 -12.57 -6.22
C PRO A 330 30.41 -11.16 -6.08
N GLU A 331 31.37 -10.81 -6.94
CA GLU A 331 31.99 -9.48 -7.01
C GLU A 331 30.95 -8.40 -7.38
N PHE A 332 29.97 -8.72 -8.23
CA PHE A 332 28.88 -7.79 -8.55
C PHE A 332 27.94 -7.58 -7.37
N ALA A 333 27.65 -8.65 -6.61
CA ALA A 333 26.83 -8.55 -5.40
C ALA A 333 27.50 -7.69 -4.31
N ASN A 334 28.82 -7.83 -4.12
CA ASN A 334 29.59 -6.96 -3.22
C ASN A 334 29.60 -5.51 -3.72
N ALA A 335 29.84 -5.29 -5.02
CA ALA A 335 29.83 -3.95 -5.61
C ALA A 335 28.46 -3.23 -5.50
N LEU A 336 27.35 -3.97 -5.53
CA LEU A 336 26.00 -3.44 -5.26
C LEU A 336 25.85 -2.99 -3.79
N VAL A 337 26.39 -3.77 -2.85
CA VAL A 337 26.41 -3.44 -1.42
C VAL A 337 27.25 -2.20 -1.15
N ASP A 338 28.47 -2.14 -1.69
CA ASP A 338 29.37 -0.99 -1.51
C ASP A 338 28.73 0.29 -2.08
N ALA A 339 28.16 0.21 -3.28
CA ALA A 339 27.43 1.31 -3.91
C ALA A 339 26.20 1.76 -3.10
N PHE A 340 25.49 0.84 -2.42
CA PHE A 340 24.40 1.17 -1.52
C PHE A 340 24.90 1.85 -0.24
N LEU A 341 26.00 1.39 0.34
CA LEU A 341 26.61 1.97 1.54
C LEU A 341 27.16 3.39 1.25
N GLU A 342 27.79 3.63 0.10
CA GLU A 342 28.28 4.96 -0.32
C GLU A 342 27.22 6.05 -0.16
N ILE A 343 26.03 5.81 -0.72
CA ILE A 343 24.91 6.78 -0.77
C ILE A 343 24.03 6.77 0.47
N SER A 344 24.21 5.79 1.35
CA SER A 344 23.43 5.66 2.60
C SER A 344 23.84 6.70 3.65
N PRO A 345 22.91 7.17 4.51
CA PRO A 345 23.20 7.98 5.69
C PRO A 345 24.35 7.42 6.56
N SER A 346 25.09 8.31 7.23
CA SER A 346 26.26 7.98 8.07
C SER A 346 25.97 6.90 9.12
N HIS A 347 24.82 6.98 9.80
CA HIS A 347 24.40 5.99 10.81
C HIS A 347 24.26 4.55 10.30
N LEU A 348 24.27 4.32 8.98
CA LEU A 348 24.29 2.98 8.37
C LEU A 348 25.71 2.46 8.10
N LYS A 349 26.69 3.35 8.04
CA LYS A 349 28.11 3.01 7.81
C LYS A 349 28.74 2.49 9.10
N ASP A 350 28.44 3.14 10.23
CA ASP A 350 29.03 2.82 11.54
C ASP A 350 28.64 1.41 12.03
N SER A 351 27.41 0.95 11.73
CA SER A 351 26.93 -0.39 12.07
C SER A 351 27.63 -1.55 11.33
N VAL A 352 28.45 -1.26 10.31
CA VAL A 352 29.27 -2.27 9.59
C VAL A 352 30.68 -2.36 10.18
N VAL A 353 31.23 -1.23 10.64
CA VAL A 353 32.64 -1.14 11.11
C VAL A 353 32.86 -1.79 12.49
N HIS A 354 31.82 -1.86 13.33
CA HIS A 354 31.94 -2.43 14.68
C HIS A 354 31.82 -3.96 14.77
N HIS A 355 31.65 -4.67 13.63
CA HIS A 355 31.40 -6.13 13.61
C HIS A 355 32.26 -6.91 12.60
N THR A 356 33.36 -6.31 12.13
CA THR A 356 34.50 -7.00 11.50
C THR A 356 35.63 -7.19 12.51
#